data_AF-A0A3R9XKJ9-F1
#
_entry.id   AF-A0A3R9XKJ9-F1
#
_cell.length_a   1.000
_cell.length_b   1.000
_cell.length_c   1.000
_cell.angle_alpha   90.00
_cell.angle_beta   90.00
_cell.angle_gamma   90.00
#
_symmetry.space_group_name_H-M   'P 1'
#
loop_
_entity.id
_entity.type
_entity.pdbx_description
1 polymer ?
#
loop_
_entity_poly.entity_id
_entity_poly.type
_entity_poly.pdbx_seq_one_letter_code
_entity_poly.pdbx_strand_id
1 'polypeptide(L)'
;MKYLVMVQGSQADYDAMGGKPSAHSPAWSEKDLQAMFAFMQEINDDLAESGELVDGQGLAEPRRTRLVSLGEDGRPVITDGPYGETKELLAGYWVLDCASLERVTEIAARVARCPQPEGAPEYPVVIRPIMDSGTDIC
;
A
#
# COMPACT_ATOMS: atom_id res chain seq x y z
N MET A 1 11.77 15.03 7.19
CA MET A 1 11.28 14.00 8.13
C MET A 1 10.76 12.85 7.33
N LYS A 2 11.10 11.61 7.69
CA LYS A 2 10.72 10.44 6.92
C LYS A 2 9.34 9.93 7.34
N TYR A 3 8.53 9.57 6.37
CA TYR A 3 7.19 9.02 6.57
C TYR A 3 7.01 7.78 5.70
N LEU A 4 6.41 6.74 6.27
CA LEU A 4 5.88 5.60 5.57
C LEU A 4 4.41 5.88 5.25
N VAL A 5 4.09 6.02 3.97
CA VAL A 5 2.74 6.16 3.44
C VAL A 5 2.31 4.81 2.88
N MET A 6 1.17 4.28 3.31
CA MET A 6 0.72 2.93 2.96
C MET A 6 -0.68 2.95 2.38
N VAL A 7 -0.88 2.17 1.33
CA VAL A 7 -2.20 1.86 0.79
C VAL A 7 -2.57 0.42 1.13
N GLN A 8 -3.83 0.24 1.49
CA GLN A 8 -4.37 -1.07 1.86
C GLN A 8 -5.15 -1.69 0.72
N GLY A 9 -5.33 -3.00 0.78
CA GLY A 9 -6.18 -3.77 -0.11
C GLY A 9 -6.37 -5.19 0.41
N SER A 10 -7.25 -5.96 -0.23
CA SER A 10 -7.54 -7.34 0.11
C SER A 10 -7.23 -8.28 -1.07
N GLN A 11 -7.18 -9.60 -0.82
CA GLN A 11 -7.06 -10.54 -1.94
C GLN A 11 -8.24 -10.44 -2.92
N ALA A 12 -9.44 -10.06 -2.44
CA ALA A 12 -10.59 -9.85 -3.31
C ALA A 12 -10.39 -8.66 -4.26
N ASP A 13 -9.67 -7.62 -3.82
CA ASP A 13 -9.37 -6.46 -4.67
C ASP A 13 -8.33 -6.82 -5.73
N TYR A 14 -7.33 -7.64 -5.40
CA TYR A 14 -6.40 -8.18 -6.41
C TYR A 14 -7.11 -9.11 -7.40
N ASP A 15 -8.02 -9.98 -6.93
CA ASP A 15 -8.81 -10.83 -7.80
C ASP A 15 -9.71 -9.96 -8.73
N ALA A 16 -10.28 -8.87 -8.22
CA ALA A 16 -11.08 -7.89 -8.96
C ALA A 16 -10.29 -7.11 -10.00
N MET A 17 -9.07 -6.67 -9.66
CA MET A 17 -8.10 -6.12 -10.61
C MET A 17 -7.73 -7.13 -11.70
N GLY A 18 -7.70 -8.42 -11.38
CA GLY A 18 -7.55 -9.52 -12.32
C GLY A 18 -8.82 -9.90 -13.11
N GLY A 19 -9.90 -9.11 -12.99
CA GLY A 19 -11.16 -9.31 -13.70
C GLY A 19 -12.17 -10.25 -13.04
N LYS A 20 -11.93 -10.69 -11.80
CA LYS A 20 -12.84 -11.55 -11.04
C LYS A 20 -13.58 -10.76 -9.95
N PRO A 21 -14.87 -10.43 -10.15
CA PRO A 21 -15.60 -9.60 -9.20
C PRO A 21 -15.91 -10.36 -7.90
N SER A 22 -16.16 -9.60 -6.83
CA SER A 22 -16.74 -10.06 -5.57
C SER A 22 -18.01 -9.26 -5.24
N ALA A 23 -18.70 -9.61 -4.15
CA ALA A 23 -19.87 -8.87 -3.69
C ALA A 23 -19.56 -7.40 -3.31
N HIS A 24 -18.28 -7.09 -3.03
CA HIS A 24 -17.84 -5.77 -2.57
C HIS A 24 -16.71 -5.16 -3.41
N SER A 25 -16.27 -5.84 -4.48
CA SER A 25 -15.23 -5.35 -5.38
C SER A 25 -15.61 -5.71 -6.83
N PRO A 26 -16.01 -4.75 -7.67
CA PRO A 26 -16.35 -5.01 -9.07
C PRO A 26 -15.10 -5.37 -9.88
N ALA A 27 -15.27 -6.12 -10.96
CA ALA A 27 -14.18 -6.42 -11.88
C ALA A 27 -13.66 -5.14 -12.53
N TRP A 28 -12.34 -4.96 -12.53
CA TRP A 28 -11.71 -3.81 -13.15
C TRP A 28 -11.61 -4.02 -14.67
N SER A 29 -11.87 -2.97 -15.43
CA SER A 29 -11.57 -2.97 -16.86
C SER A 29 -10.10 -2.62 -17.09
N GLU A 30 -9.60 -2.96 -18.28
CA GLU A 30 -8.28 -2.52 -18.75
C GLU A 30 -8.11 -1.00 -18.64
N LYS A 31 -9.18 -0.24 -18.93
CA LYS A 31 -9.18 1.22 -18.82
C LYS A 31 -9.01 1.68 -17.36
N ASP A 32 -9.64 1.00 -16.41
CA ASP A 32 -9.53 1.34 -14.99
C ASP A 32 -8.10 1.08 -14.48
N LEU A 33 -7.50 -0.06 -14.87
CA LEU A 33 -6.11 -0.36 -14.55
C LEU A 33 -5.15 0.67 -15.15
N GLN A 34 -5.34 1.04 -16.42
CA GLN A 34 -4.52 2.06 -17.07
C GLN A 34 -4.64 3.43 -16.38
N ALA A 35 -5.85 3.84 -15.99
CA ALA A 35 -6.07 5.08 -15.28
C ALA A 35 -5.38 5.06 -13.89
N MET A 36 -5.49 3.96 -13.15
CA MET A 36 -4.82 3.78 -11.86
C MET A 36 -3.29 3.84 -12.01
N PHE A 37 -2.71 3.10 -12.96
CA PHE A 37 -1.25 3.10 -13.18
C PHE A 37 -0.74 4.46 -13.63
N ALA A 38 -1.44 5.14 -14.55
CA ALA A 38 -1.05 6.47 -14.99
C ALA A 38 -1.07 7.48 -13.83
N PHE A 39 -2.11 7.44 -13.00
CA PHE A 39 -2.23 8.31 -11.84
C PHE A 39 -1.13 8.07 -10.79
N MET A 40 -0.84 6.81 -10.48
CA MET A 40 0.25 6.46 -9.56
C MET A 40 1.62 6.86 -10.13
N GLN A 41 1.81 6.74 -11.45
CA GLN A 41 3.07 7.16 -12.07
C GLN A 41 3.25 8.68 -12.01
N GLU A 42 2.20 9.44 -12.27
CA GLU A 42 2.23 10.91 -12.15
C GLU A 42 2.62 11.34 -10.72
N ILE A 43 2.09 10.66 -9.70
CA ILE A 43 2.48 10.90 -8.30
C ILE A 43 3.97 10.58 -8.09
N ASN A 44 4.45 9.44 -8.60
CA ASN A 44 5.84 9.05 -8.45
C ASN A 44 6.80 10.04 -9.12
N ASP A 45 6.47 10.48 -10.34
CA ASP A 45 7.25 11.43 -11.11
C ASP A 45 7.35 12.78 -10.38
N ASP A 46 6.22 13.29 -9.87
CA ASP A 46 6.19 14.54 -9.10
C ASP A 46 7.01 14.45 -7.80
N LEU A 47 6.92 13.32 -7.09
CA LEU A 47 7.67 13.09 -5.85
C LEU A 47 9.17 12.89 -6.10
N ALA A 48 9.53 12.32 -7.25
CA ALA A 48 10.92 12.19 -7.67
C ALA A 48 11.49 13.56 -8.06
N GLU A 49 10.73 14.37 -8.81
CA GLU A 49 11.13 15.73 -9.20
C GLU A 49 11.27 16.66 -7.98
N SER A 50 10.36 16.56 -7.01
CA SER A 50 10.46 17.32 -5.77
C SER A 50 11.58 16.84 -4.83
N GLY A 51 12.15 15.66 -5.07
CA GLY A 51 13.13 15.02 -4.22
C GLY A 51 12.55 14.46 -2.91
N GLU A 52 11.22 14.37 -2.80
CA GLU A 52 10.53 13.83 -1.62
C GLU A 52 10.47 12.31 -1.62
N LEU A 53 10.62 11.65 -2.78
CA LEU A 53 10.59 10.18 -2.90
C LEU A 53 11.92 9.56 -2.45
N VAL A 54 11.88 8.76 -1.38
CA VAL A 54 13.01 7.91 -0.94
C VAL A 54 12.91 6.52 -1.56
N ASP A 55 11.72 5.90 -1.48
CA ASP A 55 11.39 4.62 -2.10
C ASP A 55 9.86 4.50 -2.25
N GLY A 56 9.39 3.61 -3.12
CA GLY A 56 7.97 3.31 -3.23
C GLY A 56 7.69 2.15 -4.16
N GLN A 57 6.84 1.22 -3.73
CA GLN A 57 6.55 -0.01 -4.47
C GLN A 57 5.09 -0.45 -4.29
N GLY A 58 4.51 -0.96 -5.37
CA GLY A 58 3.32 -1.80 -5.32
C GLY A 58 3.70 -3.23 -4.93
N LEU A 59 2.92 -3.85 -4.05
CA LEU A 59 3.18 -5.20 -3.58
C LEU A 59 2.39 -6.24 -4.37
N ALA A 60 2.96 -7.45 -4.45
CA ALA A 60 2.29 -8.60 -5.03
C ALA A 60 1.04 -8.98 -4.22
N GLU A 61 0.14 -9.73 -4.87
CA GLU A 61 -1.10 -10.18 -4.24
C GLU A 61 -0.85 -10.92 -2.91
N PRO A 62 -1.74 -10.76 -1.92
CA PRO A 62 -1.63 -11.39 -0.61
C PRO A 62 -1.32 -12.88 -0.58
N ARG A 63 -1.89 -13.67 -1.49
CA ARG A 63 -1.66 -15.13 -1.60
C ARG A 63 -0.20 -15.50 -1.81
N ARG A 64 0.65 -14.58 -2.29
CA ARG A 64 2.09 -14.79 -2.48
C ARG A 64 2.92 -14.49 -1.22
N THR A 65 2.27 -14.12 -0.13
CA THR A 65 2.94 -13.84 1.16
C THR A 65 3.42 -15.13 1.81
N ARG A 66 4.55 -15.02 2.51
CA ARG A 66 5.12 -16.07 3.35
C ARG A 66 5.35 -15.52 4.75
N LEU A 67 4.74 -16.17 5.73
CA LEU A 67 4.88 -15.85 7.15
C LEU A 67 5.90 -16.78 7.77
N VAL A 68 6.74 -16.22 8.64
CA VAL A 68 7.75 -16.97 9.40
C VAL A 68 7.57 -16.62 10.88
N SER A 69 7.28 -17.62 11.70
CA SER A 69 7.18 -17.51 13.15
C SER A 69 8.07 -18.55 13.83
N LEU A 70 8.14 -18.54 15.16
CA LEU A 70 8.83 -19.56 15.94
C LEU A 70 7.80 -20.47 16.62
N GLY A 71 8.02 -21.79 16.55
CA GLY A 71 7.29 -22.76 17.35
C GLY A 71 7.78 -22.78 18.80
N GLU A 72 7.07 -23.53 19.66
CA GLU A 72 7.43 -23.67 21.09
C GLU A 72 8.83 -24.26 21.31
N ASP A 73 9.31 -25.04 20.34
CA ASP A 73 10.65 -25.64 20.32
C ASP A 73 11.73 -24.72 19.75
N GLY A 74 11.40 -23.46 19.43
CA GLY A 74 12.30 -22.47 18.87
C GLY A 74 12.64 -22.69 17.39
N ARG A 75 12.02 -23.65 16.71
CA ARG A 75 12.22 -23.88 15.28
C ARG A 75 11.33 -22.96 14.44
N PRO A 76 11.78 -22.50 13.26
CA PRO A 76 10.94 -21.72 12.36
C PRO A 76 9.71 -22.52 11.90
N VAL A 77 8.54 -21.89 12.03
CA VAL A 77 7.28 -22.34 11.44
C VAL A 77 7.00 -21.42 10.25
N ILE A 78 6.85 -22.01 9.07
CA ILE A 78 6.63 -21.29 7.82
C ILE A 78 5.19 -21.53 7.36
N THR A 79 4.44 -20.46 7.12
CA THR A 79 3.07 -20.51 6.62
C THR A 79 2.98 -19.72 5.32
N ASP A 80 2.52 -20.36 4.25
CA ASP A 80 2.21 -19.69 2.99
C ASP A 80 0.77 -19.15 3.03
N GLY A 81 0.54 -18.01 2.40
CA GLY A 81 -0.77 -17.40 2.27
C GLY A 81 -0.87 -16.01 2.90
N PRO A 82 -2.05 -15.37 2.81
CA PRO A 82 -2.25 -14.02 3.32
C PRO A 82 -2.07 -13.97 4.85
N TYR A 83 -1.83 -12.77 5.38
CA TYR A 83 -1.76 -12.56 6.82
C TYR A 83 -3.06 -12.98 7.49
N GLY A 84 -3.05 -14.08 8.28
CA GLY A 84 -4.11 -14.46 9.23
C GLY A 84 -5.56 -14.21 8.77
N GLU A 85 -6.43 -13.83 9.71
CA GLU A 85 -7.85 -13.50 9.44
C GLU A 85 -8.05 -12.04 8.95
N THR A 86 -6.98 -11.25 8.85
CA THR A 86 -7.11 -9.82 8.49
C THR A 86 -7.49 -9.69 7.02
N LYS A 87 -8.64 -9.05 6.77
CA LYS A 87 -9.15 -8.80 5.42
C LYS A 87 -8.39 -7.69 4.68
N GLU A 88 -7.68 -6.84 5.40
CA GLU A 88 -7.01 -5.64 4.88
C GLU A 88 -5.50 -5.76 5.05
N LEU A 89 -4.77 -5.60 3.95
CA LEU A 89 -3.37 -5.91 3.81
C LEU A 89 -2.64 -4.76 3.12
N LEU A 90 -1.32 -4.68 3.28
CA LEU A 90 -0.52 -3.69 2.59
C LEU A 90 -0.49 -4.01 1.09
N ALA A 91 -1.07 -3.13 0.27
CA ALA A 91 -1.07 -3.26 -1.18
C ALA A 91 0.10 -2.51 -1.84
N GLY A 92 0.63 -1.50 -1.16
CA GLY A 92 1.73 -0.68 -1.64
C GLY A 92 2.17 0.34 -0.60
N TYR A 93 3.36 0.91 -0.80
CA TYR A 93 3.89 1.93 0.09
C TYR A 93 4.75 2.95 -0.65
N TRP A 94 4.93 4.09 0.01
CA TRP A 94 5.98 5.07 -0.25
C TRP A 94 6.73 5.39 1.03
N VAL A 95 8.04 5.50 0.94
CA VAL A 95 8.88 6.17 1.94
C VAL A 95 9.17 7.55 1.40
N LEU A 96 8.71 8.57 2.11
CA LEU A 96 8.84 9.96 1.69
C LEU A 96 9.66 10.75 2.72
N ASP A 97 10.56 11.60 2.25
CA ASP A 97 11.22 12.61 3.09
C ASP A 97 10.56 13.97 2.84
N CYS A 98 9.64 14.33 3.73
CA CYS A 98 8.85 15.55 3.63
C CYS A 98 9.27 16.56 4.70
N ALA A 99 9.07 17.85 4.40
CA ALA A 99 9.36 18.93 5.34
C ALA A 99 8.48 18.89 6.60
N SER A 100 7.26 18.35 6.52
CA SER A 100 6.31 18.30 7.63
C SER A 100 5.24 17.21 7.48
N LEU A 101 4.46 16.97 8.55
CA LEU A 101 3.33 16.04 8.55
C LEU A 101 2.21 16.55 7.62
N GLU A 102 2.00 17.87 7.56
CA GLU A 102 1.03 18.50 6.68
C GLU A 102 1.36 18.21 5.22
N ARG A 103 2.63 18.31 4.82
CA ARG A 103 3.05 18.04 3.44
C ARG A 103 2.80 16.59 3.04
N VAL A 104 3.17 15.62 3.87
CA VAL A 104 2.85 14.21 3.58
C VAL A 104 1.35 13.93 3.60
N THR A 105 0.58 14.68 4.39
CA THR A 105 -0.89 14.59 4.41
C THR A 105 -1.51 15.08 3.10
N GLU A 106 -0.99 16.16 2.51
CA GLU A 106 -1.40 16.62 1.17
C GLU A 106 -1.14 15.54 0.10
N ILE A 107 0.05 14.92 0.15
CA ILE A 107 0.44 13.84 -0.76
C ILE A 107 -0.50 12.63 -0.57
N ALA A 108 -0.75 12.22 0.67
CA ALA A 108 -1.68 11.13 0.98
C ALA A 108 -3.11 11.42 0.53
N ALA A 109 -3.57 12.67 0.65
CA ALA A 109 -4.88 13.10 0.17
C ALA A 109 -4.98 13.10 -1.37
N ARG A 110 -3.86 13.20 -2.08
CA ARG A 110 -3.80 12.98 -3.54
C ARG A 110 -3.84 11.49 -3.86
N VAL A 111 -3.05 10.66 -3.16
CA VAL A 111 -3.06 9.19 -3.30
C VAL A 111 -4.47 8.61 -3.06
N ALA A 112 -5.20 9.13 -2.08
CA ALA A 112 -6.57 8.70 -1.76
C ALA A 112 -7.59 8.97 -2.89
N ARG A 113 -7.25 9.80 -3.89
CA ARG A 113 -8.09 10.08 -5.06
C ARG A 113 -7.73 9.21 -6.27
N CYS A 114 -6.89 8.19 -6.08
CA CYS A 114 -6.54 7.26 -7.14
C CYS A 114 -7.82 6.70 -7.77
N PRO A 115 -7.96 6.76 -9.11
CA PRO A 115 -9.17 6.33 -9.78
C PRO A 115 -9.38 4.83 -9.58
N GLN A 116 -10.62 4.47 -9.26
CA GLN A 116 -11.08 3.09 -9.10
C GLN A 116 -12.51 2.95 -9.64
N PRO A 117 -12.96 1.73 -10.00
CA PRO A 117 -14.34 1.51 -10.46
C PRO A 117 -15.37 1.87 -9.39
N GLU A 118 -16.57 2.26 -9.83
CA GLU A 118 -17.69 2.53 -8.93
C GLU A 118 -18.05 1.28 -8.11
N GLY A 119 -18.12 1.43 -6.79
CA GLY A 119 -18.41 0.33 -5.86
C GLY A 119 -17.18 -0.48 -5.43
N ALA A 120 -15.97 -0.09 -5.85
CA ALA A 120 -14.74 -0.61 -5.26
C ALA A 120 -14.58 -0.13 -3.80
N PRO A 121 -13.95 -0.93 -2.91
CA PRO A 121 -13.72 -0.52 -1.54
C PRO A 121 -12.81 0.69 -1.42
N GLU A 122 -13.16 1.62 -0.53
CA GLU A 122 -12.28 2.74 -0.17
C GLU A 122 -11.48 2.40 1.09
N TYR A 123 -10.16 2.51 0.99
CA TYR A 123 -9.25 2.35 2.12
C TYR A 123 -8.58 3.67 2.47
N PRO A 124 -8.38 3.97 3.76
CA PRO A 124 -7.60 5.14 4.14
C PRO A 124 -6.13 4.96 3.72
N VAL A 125 -5.53 6.05 3.24
CA VAL A 125 -4.07 6.11 3.10
C VAL A 125 -3.48 6.33 4.49
N VAL A 126 -2.64 5.39 4.94
CA VAL A 126 -2.08 5.40 6.29
C VAL A 126 -0.71 6.06 6.28
N ILE A 127 -0.52 7.11 7.09
CA ILE A 127 0.76 7.79 7.26
C ILE A 127 1.37 7.39 8.60
N ARG A 128 2.63 6.96 8.61
CA ARG A 128 3.40 6.67 9.82
C ARG A 128 4.75 7.36 9.79
N PRO A 129 5.11 8.18 10.79
CA PRO A 129 6.47 8.69 10.91
C PRO A 129 7.47 7.54 11.05
N ILE A 130 8.62 7.66 10.37
CA ILE A 130 9.75 6.77 10.54
C ILE A 130 10.71 7.44 11.52
N MET A 131 10.94 6.78 12.66
CA MET A 131 11.88 7.24 13.69
C MET A 131 13.30 6.86 13.27
N ASP A 132 14.25 7.81 13.26
CA ASP A 132 15.66 7.46 13.02
C ASP A 132 16.23 6.80 14.28
N SER A 133 16.82 5.61 14.12
CA SER A 133 17.20 4.65 15.17
C SER A 133 18.19 5.13 16.26
N GLY A 134 18.54 6.41 16.32
CA GLY A 134 19.54 6.96 17.23
C GLY A 134 19.09 8.10 18.16
N THR A 135 17.96 8.77 17.90
CA THR A 135 17.66 10.06 18.59
C THR A 135 16.28 10.16 19.22
N ASP A 136 15.32 9.30 18.83
CA ASP A 136 13.90 9.53 19.16
C ASP A 136 13.27 8.44 20.04
N ILE A 137 14.07 7.66 20.78
CA ILE A 137 13.60 6.64 21.76
C ILE A 137 13.62 7.18 23.21
N CYS A 138 13.75 8.50 23.41
CA CYS A 138 13.69 9.14 24.73
C CYS A 138 12.32 9.76 25.01
#